data_AF-A0A2T7KKY8-F1
#
_entry.id   AF-A0A2T7KKY8-F1
#
_cell.length_a   1.000
_cell.length_b   1.000
_cell.length_c   1.000
_cell.angle_alpha   90.00
_cell.angle_beta   90.00
_cell.angle_gamma   90.00
#
_symmetry.space_group_name_H-M   'P 1'
#
loop_
_entity.id
_entity.type
_entity.pdbx_description
1 polymer ?
#
loop_
_entity_poly.entity_id
_entity_poly.type
_entity_poly.pdbx_seq_one_letter_code
_entity_poly.pdbx_strand_id
1 'polypeptide(L)' 'MLDLARDHNPHLGFGHGVHHCVGAPIARVQLQEAVSALVRRFPGLRAAAPPQWKAGLKTRAPRSLPVAW' A
#
# COMPACT_ATOMS: atom_id res chain seq x y z
N MET A 1 0.43 7.51 12.87
CA MET A 1 1.26 6.44 13.44
C MET A 1 0.92 5.13 12.74
N LEU A 2 1.93 4.37 12.28
CA LEU A 2 1.75 3.07 11.64
C LEU A 2 1.92 1.97 12.71
N ASP A 3 0.97 1.04 12.75
CA ASP A 3 0.99 -0.15 13.61
C ASP A 3 0.61 -1.35 12.74
N LEU A 4 1.58 -2.26 12.53
CA LEU A 4 1.41 -3.45 11.69
C LEU A 4 0.69 -4.58 12.44
N ALA A 5 0.67 -4.55 13.78
CA ALA A 5 0.07 -5.58 14.62
C ALA A 5 -1.36 -5.22 15.06
N ARG A 6 -1.96 -4.17 14.48
CA ARG A 6 -3.33 -3.75 14.78
C ARG A 6 -4.33 -4.87 14.46
N ASP A 7 -4.85 -5.49 15.51
CA ASP A 7 -5.82 -6.59 15.43
C ASP A 7 -7.22 -6.10 14.98
N HIS A 8 -7.79 -5.11 15.66
CA HIS A 8 -9.04 -4.47 15.25
C HIS A 8 -8.79 -3.35 14.23
N ASN A 9 -9.01 -3.63 12.95
CA ASN A 9 -8.77 -2.69 11.85
C ASN A 9 -9.98 -2.53 10.89
N PRO A 10 -11.08 -1.88 11.34
CA PRO A 10 -12.29 -1.65 10.52
C PRO A 10 -12.10 -0.50 9.52
N HIS A 11 -11.06 -0.60 8.68
CA HIS A 11 -10.74 0.45 7.71
C HIS A 11 -11.73 0.47 6.53
N LEU A 12 -12.01 1.66 6.00
CA LEU A 12 -12.90 1.86 4.84
C LEU A 12 -12.14 1.94 3.50
N GLY A 13 -10.86 1.53 3.47
CA GLY A 13 -10.01 1.59 2.27
C GLY A 13 -10.53 0.80 1.06
N PHE A 14 -11.40 -0.19 1.29
CA PHE A 14 -12.10 -0.97 0.25
C PHE A 14 -13.59 -0.59 0.11
N GLY A 15 -14.02 0.51 0.72
CA GLY A 15 -15.44 0.86 0.83
C GLY A 15 -16.22 -0.09 1.76
N HIS A 16 -17.55 -0.04 1.69
CA HIS A 16 -18.46 -0.84 2.52
C HIS A 16 -19.83 -1.00 1.83
N GLY A 17 -20.64 -1.94 2.31
CA GLY A 17 -22.00 -2.17 1.82
C GLY A 17 -22.07 -2.74 0.40
N VAL A 18 -23.12 -2.40 -0.33
CA VAL A 18 -23.43 -2.94 -1.68
C VAL A 18 -22.37 -2.62 -2.74
N HIS A 19 -21.54 -1.61 -2.49
CA HIS A 19 -20.42 -1.21 -3.36
C HIS A 19 -19.06 -1.54 -2.75
N HIS A 20 -19.01 -2.44 -1.76
CA HIS A 20 -17.74 -2.93 -1.24
C HIS A 20 -16.87 -3.47 -2.40
N CYS A 21 -15.58 -3.12 -2.38
CA CYS A 21 -14.67 -3.37 -3.47
C CYS A 21 -14.64 -4.86 -3.84
N VAL A 22 -15.12 -5.17 -5.06
CA VAL A 22 -15.10 -6.52 -5.61
C VAL A 22 -13.66 -7.06 -5.73
N GLY A 23 -12.68 -6.17 -5.90
CA GLY A 23 -11.26 -6.50 -5.99
C GLY A 23 -10.54 -6.63 -4.65
N ALA A 24 -11.22 -6.46 -3.51
CA ALA A 24 -10.55 -6.46 -2.21
C ALA A 24 -9.79 -7.77 -1.87
N PRO A 25 -10.27 -8.98 -2.24
CA PRO A 25 -9.51 -10.21 -2.03
C PRO A 25 -8.23 -10.27 -2.88
N ILE A 26 -8.31 -9.95 -4.16
CA ILE A 26 -7.14 -10.00 -5.06
C ILE A 26 -6.10 -8.94 -4.70
N ALA A 27 -6.54 -7.74 -4.32
CA ALA A 27 -5.64 -6.69 -3.85
C ALA A 27 -4.86 -7.11 -2.60
N ARG A 28 -5.48 -7.87 -1.69
CA ARG A 28 -4.79 -8.42 -0.50
C ARG A 28 -3.72 -9.44 -0.88
N VAL A 29 -4.05 -10.40 -1.75
CA VAL A 29 -3.08 -11.40 -2.21
C VAL A 29 -1.90 -10.74 -2.93
N GLN A 30 -2.18 -9.81 -3.84
CA GLN A 30 -1.13 -9.06 -4.53
C GLN A 30 -0.22 -8.30 -3.56
N LEU A 31 -0.80 -7.65 -2.56
CA LEU A 31 -0.02 -6.89 -1.57
C LEU A 31 0.82 -7.81 -0.69
N GLN A 32 0.27 -8.95 -0.26
CA GLN A 32 1.00 -9.96 0.53
C GLN A 32 2.24 -10.46 -0.21
N GLU A 33 2.08 -10.88 -1.47
CA GLU A 33 3.19 -11.39 -2.27
C GLU A 33 4.20 -10.28 -2.61
N ALA A 34 3.73 -9.11 -3.05
CA ALA A 34 4.60 -8.01 -3.43
C ALA A 34 5.44 -7.51 -2.24
N VAL A 35 4.83 -7.28 -1.07
CA VAL A 35 5.54 -6.80 0.12
C VAL A 35 6.50 -7.86 0.63
N SER A 36 6.06 -9.12 0.72
CA SER A 36 6.91 -10.25 1.16
C SER A 36 8.15 -10.40 0.27
N ALA A 37 7.98 -10.39 -1.05
CA ALA A 37 9.07 -10.49 -2.00
C ALA A 37 10.03 -9.27 -1.89
N LEU A 38 9.47 -8.06 -1.79
CA LEU A 38 10.24 -6.83 -1.74
C LEU A 38 11.16 -6.78 -0.52
N VAL A 39 10.63 -7.06 0.68
CA VAL A 39 11.43 -6.99 1.93
C VAL A 39 12.47 -8.10 2.02
N ARG A 40 12.19 -9.29 1.45
CA ARG A 40 13.15 -10.40 1.39
C ARG A 40 14.27 -10.13 0.40
N ARG A 41 13.96 -9.56 -0.77
CA ARG A 41 14.93 -9.33 -1.84
C ARG A 41 15.83 -8.12 -1.58
N PHE A 42 15.30 -7.09 -0.94
CA PHE A 42 15.95 -5.79 -0.74
C PHE A 42 15.91 -5.38 0.74
N PRO A 43 16.71 -6.01 1.62
CA PRO A 43 16.68 -5.74 3.06
C PRO A 43 17.12 -4.31 3.44
N GLY A 44 17.89 -3.63 2.57
CA GLY A 44 18.33 -2.25 2.73
C GLY A 44 17.43 -1.20 2.04
N LEU A 45 16.21 -1.59 1.62
CA LEU A 45 15.32 -0.73 0.86
C LEU A 45 14.97 0.54 1.66
N ARG A 46 15.23 1.70 1.04
CA ARG A 46 14.98 3.02 1.61
C ARG A 46 14.54 4.00 0.53
N ALA A 47 13.81 5.04 0.93
CA ALA A 47 13.53 6.16 0.04
C ALA A 47 14.83 6.91 -0.27
N ALA A 48 15.14 7.09 -1.55
CA ALA A 48 16.30 7.86 -2.01
C ALA A 48 15.99 9.35 -2.15
N ALA A 49 14.71 9.70 -2.31
CA ALA A 49 14.22 11.07 -2.35
C ALA A 49 12.75 11.12 -1.89
N PRO A 50 12.21 12.31 -1.55
CA PRO A 50 10.80 12.46 -1.24
C PRO A 50 9.89 11.99 -2.39
N PRO A 51 8.72 11.39 -2.10
CA PRO A 51 7.75 11.03 -3.14
C PRO A 51 7.19 12.27 -3.83
N GLN A 52 7.01 12.18 -5.15
CA GLN A 52 6.18 13.14 -5.89
C GLN A 52 4.76 12.61 -5.92
N TRP A 53 3.79 13.38 -5.44
CA TRP A 53 2.40 12.93 -5.33
C TRP A 53 1.60 13.19 -6.61
N LYS A 54 0.63 12.33 -6.89
CA LYS A 54 -0.36 12.61 -7.95
C LYS A 54 -1.24 13.80 -7.54
N ALA A 55 -1.56 14.65 -8.51
CA ALA A 55 -2.58 15.69 -8.35
C ALA A 55 -3.98 15.08 -8.50
N GLY A 56 -4.96 15.59 -7.76
CA GLY A 56 -6.37 15.15 -7.79
C GLY A 56 -6.78 14.27 -6.61
N LEU A 57 -8.08 13.97 -6.53
CA LEU A 57 -8.71 13.35 -5.35
C LEU A 57 -9.07 11.86 -5.50
N LYS A 58 -8.98 11.29 -6.71
CA LYS A 58 -9.48 9.92 -6.96
C LYS A 58 -8.67 8.83 -6.25
N THR A 59 -7.36 8.96 -6.20
CA THR A 59 -6.48 8.01 -5.51
C THR A 59 -5.33 8.74 -4.84
N ARG A 60 -5.02 8.36 -3.60
CA ARG A 60 -3.84 8.85 -2.86
C ARG A 60 -2.69 7.90 -3.14
N ALA A 61 -1.83 8.27 -4.09
CA ALA A 61 -0.66 7.47 -4.45
C ALA A 61 0.48 8.39 -4.93
N PRO A 62 1.75 8.02 -4.68
CA PRO A 62 2.87 8.69 -5.32
C PRO A 62 2.77 8.49 -6.84
N ARG A 63 3.09 9.55 -7.59
CA ARG A 63 3.45 9.47 -9.00
C ARG A 63 4.83 8.83 -9.15
N SER A 64 5.77 9.17 -8.26
CA SER A 64 7.10 8.56 -8.19
C SER A 64 7.55 8.49 -6.73
N LEU A 65 8.31 7.44 -6.41
CA LEU A 65 9.04 7.30 -5.13
C LEU A 65 10.41 6.69 -5.46
N PRO A 66 11.45 7.52 -5.64
CA PRO A 66 12.80 7.01 -5.85
C PRO A 66 13.28 6.20 -4.64
N VAL A 67 13.85 5.02 -4.89
CA VAL A 67 14.35 4.11 -3.85
C VAL A 67 15.78 3.69 -4.12
N ALA A 68 16.48 3.30 -3.06
CA ALA A 68 17.75 2.60 -3.10
C ALA A 68 17.66 1.38 -2.17
N TRP A 69 18.47 0.36 -2.39
CA TRP A 69 18.50 -0.85 -1.56
C TRP A 69 19.91 -1.24 -1.13
#